data_AF-A0A7W7Y030-F1
#
_entry.id   AF-A0A7W7Y030-F1
#
_cell.length_a   1.000
_cell.length_b   1.000
_cell.length_c   1.000
_cell.angle_alpha   90.00
_cell.angle_beta   90.00
_cell.angle_gamma   90.00
#
_symmetry.space_group_name_H-M   'P 1'
#
loop_
_entity.id
_entity.type
_entity.pdbx_description
1 polymer ?
#
loop_
_entity_poly.entity_id
_entity_poly.type
_entity_poly.pdbx_seq_one_letter_code
_entity_poly.pdbx_strand_id
1 'polypeptide(L)' 'MRNLLMVAALASLAACAGRGELRATEQQTASLRQDAEYIAAVERIARRRGVQVYWVNPPQRRSDEDRPY' A
#
# COMPACT_ATOMS: atom_id res chain seq x y z
N MET A 1 38.71 5.26 -12.94
CA MET A 1 37.53 6.13 -13.18
C MET A 1 36.31 5.36 -13.72
N ARG A 2 36.46 4.42 -14.66
CA ARG A 2 35.35 3.62 -15.22
C ARG A 2 34.59 2.75 -14.20
N ASN A 3 35.29 2.16 -13.22
CA ASN A 3 34.65 1.39 -12.16
C ASN A 3 33.83 2.25 -11.18
N LEU A 4 34.21 3.52 -11.00
CA LEU A 4 33.48 4.44 -10.11
C LEU A 4 32.12 4.83 -10.71
N LEU A 5 32.06 4.98 -12.04
CA LEU A 5 30.83 5.26 -12.78
C LEU A 5 29.84 4.10 -12.75
N MET A 6 30.31 2.85 -12.78
CA MET A 6 29.43 1.67 -12.69
C MET A 6 28.77 1.52 -11.31
N VAL A 7 29.49 1.81 -10.23
CA VAL A 7 28.94 1.74 -8.86
C VAL A 7 27.87 2.81 -8.63
N ALA A 8 28.07 4.02 -9.18
CA ALA A 8 27.09 5.10 -9.09
C ALA A 8 25.77 4.78 -9.82
N ALA A 9 25.83 4.07 -10.94
CA ALA A 9 24.64 3.67 -11.71
C ALA A 9 23.78 2.60 -11.01
N LEU A 10 24.39 1.75 -10.17
CA LEU A 10 23.65 0.73 -9.40
C LEU A 10 22.95 1.33 -8.16
N ALA A 11 23.50 2.40 -7.60
CA ALA A 11 22.95 3.04 -6.40
C ALA A 11 21.68 3.86 -6.66
N SER A 12 21.46 4.34 -7.89
CA SER A 12 20.31 5.17 -8.24
C SER A 12 19.00 4.39 -8.42
N LEU A 13 19.03 3.05 -8.50
CA LEU A 13 17.83 2.22 -8.63
C LEU A 13 17.11 1.99 -7.29
N ALA A 14 17.73 2.28 -6.14
CA ALA A 14 17.12 2.04 -4.82
C ALA A 14 16.09 3.12 -4.41
N ALA A 15 15.96 4.21 -5.16
CA ALA A 15 15.13 5.36 -4.78
C ALA A 15 13.64 5.24 -5.15
N CYS A 16 13.23 4.29 -5.99
CA CYS A 16 11.84 4.21 -6.48
C CYS A 16 10.87 3.43 -5.57
N ALA A 17 11.31 2.92 -4.42
CA ALA A 17 10.46 2.12 -3.51
C ALA A 17 9.99 2.87 -2.23
N GLY A 18 10.21 4.18 -2.14
CA GLY A 18 9.77 4.99 -1.00
C GLY A 18 8.26 5.24 -0.99
N ARG A 19 7.47 4.35 -0.37
CA ARG A 19 6.12 4.69 0.09
C ARG A 19 6.23 5.63 1.29
N GLY A 20 6.16 6.94 1.04
CA GLY A 20 5.95 7.93 2.08
C GLY A 20 4.52 7.82 2.60
N GLU A 21 4.33 7.14 3.73
CA GLU A 21 3.04 7.12 4.41
C GLU A 21 2.89 8.42 5.19
N LEU A 22 2.20 9.39 4.59
CA LEU A 22 1.82 10.63 5.26
C LEU A 22 0.83 10.27 6.38
N ARG A 23 1.30 10.27 7.63
CA ARG A 23 0.43 10.19 8.80
C ARG A 23 -0.33 11.50 8.96
N ALA A 24 -1.51 11.58 8.35
CA ALA A 24 -2.49 12.60 8.64
C ALA A 24 -3.09 12.33 10.04
N THR A 25 -3.11 13.36 10.88
CA THR A 25 -3.74 13.35 12.21
C THR A 25 -5.23 13.09 12.06
N GLU A 26 -5.72 11.97 12.59
CA GLU A 26 -7.12 11.53 12.43
C GLU A 26 -8.08 12.33 13.32
N GLN A 27 -8.93 13.13 12.69
CA GLN A 27 -10.13 13.69 13.30
C GLN A 27 -11.20 12.58 13.33
N GLN A 28 -11.70 12.26 14.53
CA GLN A 28 -12.70 11.21 14.79
C GLN A 28 -14.08 11.57 14.20
N THR A 29 -14.19 11.51 12.88
CA THR A 29 -15.46 11.26 12.21
C THR A 29 -15.45 9.78 11.86
N ALA A 30 -16.55 9.05 12.04
CA ALA A 30 -16.69 7.67 11.58
C ALA A 30 -16.36 7.63 10.07
N SER A 31 -15.09 7.41 9.77
CA SER A 31 -14.54 7.52 8.44
C SER A 31 -14.65 6.13 7.87
N LEU A 32 -15.46 6.01 6.82
CA LEU A 32 -15.47 4.82 5.98
C LEU A 32 -14.05 4.67 5.42
N ARG A 33 -13.22 3.91 6.13
CA ARG A 33 -11.84 3.67 5.75
C ARG A 33 -11.82 2.43 4.88
N GLN A 34 -11.17 2.50 3.72
CA GLN A 34 -10.94 1.31 2.93
C GLN A 34 -10.23 0.24 3.76
N ASP A 35 -10.64 -1.01 3.59
CA ASP A 35 -9.97 -2.14 4.19
C ASP A 35 -8.65 -2.41 3.46
N ALA A 36 -7.63 -1.63 3.80
CA ALA A 36 -6.32 -1.70 3.16
C ALA A 36 -5.66 -3.08 3.34
N GLU A 37 -5.89 -3.75 4.48
CA GLU A 37 -5.34 -5.07 4.76
C GLU A 37 -5.97 -6.12 3.85
N TYR A 38 -7.30 -6.13 3.76
CA TYR A 38 -8.01 -7.04 2.88
C TYR A 38 -7.65 -6.80 1.41
N ILE A 39 -7.65 -5.54 0.96
CA ILE A 39 -7.28 -5.19 -0.42
C ILE A 39 -5.87 -5.68 -0.74
N ALA A 40 -4.89 -5.43 0.16
CA ALA A 40 -3.52 -5.88 -0.03
C ALA A 40 -3.40 -7.41 -0.09
N ALA A 41 -4.19 -8.13 0.72
CA ALA A 41 -4.23 -9.59 0.70
C ALA A 41 -4.74 -10.12 -0.64
N VAL A 42 -5.83 -9.55 -1.16
CA VAL A 42 -6.42 -9.93 -2.45
C VAL A 42 -5.46 -9.63 -3.60
N GLU A 43 -4.89 -8.42 -3.65
CA GLU A 43 -3.95 -8.02 -4.70
C GLU A 43 -2.69 -8.88 -4.72
N ARG A 44 -2.19 -9.27 -3.55
CA ARG A 44 -1.05 -10.20 -3.43
C ARG A 44 -1.37 -11.57 -4.01
N ILE A 45 -2.57 -12.09 -3.76
CA ILE A 45 -3.01 -13.38 -4.33
C ILE A 45 -3.21 -13.25 -5.84
N ALA A 46 -3.85 -12.17 -6.30
CA ALA A 46 -4.10 -11.90 -7.70
C ALA A 46 -2.79 -11.86 -8.51
N ARG A 47 -1.79 -11.14 -8.01
CA ARG A 47 -0.45 -11.09 -8.61
C ARG A 47 0.21 -12.46 -8.72
N ARG A 48 0.16 -13.27 -7.65
CA ARG A 48 0.72 -14.64 -7.66
C ARG A 48 0.01 -15.55 -8.66
N ARG A 49 -1.24 -15.26 -9.00
CA ARG A 49 -2.06 -16.02 -9.94
C ARG A 49 -2.07 -15.46 -11.36
N GLY A 50 -1.39 -14.34 -11.62
CA GLY A 50 -1.38 -13.70 -12.93
C GLY A 50 -2.73 -13.11 -13.35
N VAL A 51 -3.62 -12.80 -12.39
CA VAL A 51 -4.93 -12.20 -12.66
C VAL A 51 -4.94 -10.73 -12.26
N GLN A 52 -5.70 -9.92 -13.00
CA GLN A 52 -5.85 -8.50 -12.74
C GLN A 52 -7.16 -8.23 -11.98
N VAL A 53 -7.08 -7.40 -10.95
CA VAL A 53 -8.24 -7.02 -10.12
C VAL A 53 -8.57 -5.56 -10.37
N TYR A 54 -9.84 -5.30 -10.64
CA TYR A 54 -10.41 -3.97 -10.75
C TYR A 54 -11.53 -3.83 -9.73
N TRP A 55 -11.39 -2.88 -8.81
CA TRP A 55 -12.37 -2.64 -7.76
C TRP A 55 -13.40 -1.62 -8.22
N VAL A 56 -14.66 -2.06 -8.38
CA VAL A 56 -15.80 -1.15 -8.64
C VAL A 56 -16.34 -0.55 -7.34
N ASN A 57 -16.40 -1.38 -6.29
CA ASN A 57 -16.75 -0.96 -4.93
C ASN A 57 -15.77 -1.63 -3.95
N PRO A 58 -14.61 -1.03 -3.69
CA PRO A 58 -13.60 -1.63 -2.82
C PRO A 58 -14.15 -1.77 -1.38
N PRO A 59 -13.77 -2.84 -0.67
CA PRO A 59 -14.27 -3.10 0.67
C PRO A 59 -13.85 -1.98 1.64
N GLN A 60 -14.78 -1.63 2.52
CA GLN A 60 -14.60 -0.62 3.56
C GLN A 60 -14.74 -1.30 4.92
N ARG A 61 -13.87 -0.94 5.87
CA ARG A 61 -14.07 -1.27 7.28
C ARG A 61 -14.86 -0.17 7.95
N ARG A 62 -15.79 -0.57 8.80
CA ARG A 62 -16.45 0.38 9.68
C ARG A 62 -15.64 0.51 10.98
N SER A 63 -15.43 1.74 11.43
CA SER A 63 -14.64 2.05 12.62
C SER A 63 -15.29 1.63 13.94
N ASP A 64 -16.57 1.28 13.93
CA ASP A 64 -17.39 0.85 15.06
C ASP A 64 -17.41 -0.68 15.28
N GLU A 65 -16.87 -1.46 14.33
CA GLU A 65 -16.82 -2.93 14.41
C GLU A 65 -15.77 -3.44 15.43
N ASP A 66 -14.81 -2.59 15.81
CA ASP A 66 -13.77 -2.89 16.81
C ASP A 66 -14.15 -2.50 18.26
N ARG A 67 -15.42 -2.15 18.54
CA ARG A 67 -15.88 -1.85 19.92
C ARG A 67 -16.09 -3.14 20.73
N PRO A 68 -15.37 -3.37 21.84
CA PRO A 68 -15.74 -4.40 22.78
C PRO A 68 -17.06 -4.00 23.48
N TYR A 69 -17.99 -4.95 23.59
CA TYR A 69 -19.29 -4.80 24.27
C TYR A 69 -19.13 -4.41 25.75
#